data_AF-A0A6V8PJH4-F1
#
_entry.id   AF-A0A6V8PJH4-F1
#
_cell.length_a   1.000
_cell.length_b   1.000
_cell.length_c   1.000
_cell.angle_alpha   90.00
_cell.angle_beta   90.00
_cell.angle_gamma   90.00
#
_symmetry.space_group_name_H-M   'P 1'
#
loop_
_entity.id
_entity.type
_entity.pdbx_description
1 polymer ?
#
loop_
_entity_poly.entity_id
_entity_poly.type
_entity_poly.pdbx_seq_one_letter_code
_entity_poly.pdbx_strand_id
1 'polypeptide(L)'
;MPWDKERFNTLESRILATVAGRRPIVDVPYYVFTYDPGLELICLREFKDLHARLRQKGVQAECFSLAQWMIDTLEALGCLDESFAASEKSNRKMVAEDLERELAQGIVSRLTQTLAGRDVSHCALLIRAGSLFPFVHVSTLLSLIEG
;
A
#
# COMPACT_ATOMS: atom_id res chain seq x y z
N MET A 1 4.83 0.07 -22.64
CA MET A 1 3.45 0.21 -23.18
C MET A 1 2.94 1.64 -23.00
N PRO A 2 1.93 2.14 -23.73
CA PRO A 2 1.30 3.43 -23.44
C PRO A 2 0.46 3.36 -22.14
N TRP A 3 0.24 4.52 -21.50
CA TRP A 3 -0.60 4.61 -20.30
C TRP A 3 -2.07 4.34 -20.63
N ASP A 4 -2.66 3.36 -19.96
CA ASP A 4 -4.06 2.95 -20.13
C ASP A 4 -5.00 3.84 -19.29
N LYS A 5 -5.43 4.95 -19.91
CA LYS A 5 -6.36 5.90 -19.30
C LYS A 5 -7.74 5.30 -19.02
N GLU A 6 -8.23 4.40 -19.87
CA GLU A 6 -9.58 3.84 -19.73
C GLU A 6 -9.68 2.95 -18.51
N ARG A 7 -8.67 2.09 -18.28
CA ARG A 7 -8.61 1.26 -17.09
C ARG A 7 -8.46 2.10 -15.82
N PHE A 8 -7.70 3.19 -15.87
CA PHE A 8 -7.55 4.11 -14.73
C PHE A 8 -8.86 4.87 -14.43
N ASN A 9 -9.57 5.35 -15.45
CA ASN A 9 -10.89 5.98 -15.27
C ASN A 9 -11.93 4.99 -14.73
N THR A 10 -11.84 3.72 -15.14
CA THR A 10 -12.68 2.64 -14.60
C THR A 10 -12.41 2.44 -13.12
N LEU A 11 -11.14 2.47 -12.69
CA LEU A 11 -10.78 2.42 -11.27
C LEU A 11 -11.41 3.58 -10.49
N GLU A 12 -11.26 4.82 -10.95
CA GLU A 12 -11.85 5.99 -10.29
C GLU A 12 -13.37 5.86 -10.15
N SER A 13 -14.05 5.42 -11.21
CA SER A 13 -15.50 5.23 -11.21
C SER A 13 -15.95 4.17 -10.19
N ARG A 14 -15.17 3.09 -10.04
CA ARG A 14 -15.43 2.03 -9.06
C ARG A 14 -15.25 2.53 -7.63
N ILE A 15 -14.19 3.28 -7.35
CA ILE A 15 -13.93 3.88 -6.03
C ILE A 15 -15.10 4.79 -5.64
N LEU A 16 -15.51 5.69 -6.53
CA LEU A 16 -16.62 6.62 -6.25
C LEU A 16 -17.96 5.90 -6.04
N ALA A 17 -18.22 4.83 -6.78
CA ALA A 17 -19.43 4.02 -6.58
C ALA A 17 -19.42 3.31 -5.21
N THR A 18 -18.27 2.80 -4.77
CA THR A 18 -18.09 2.18 -3.45
C THR A 18 -18.30 3.18 -2.33
N VAL A 19 -17.64 4.34 -2.40
CA VAL A 19 -17.78 5.42 -1.40
C VAL A 19 -19.23 5.92 -1.31
N ALA A 20 -19.95 5.95 -2.43
CA ALA A 20 -21.36 6.34 -2.48
C ALA A 20 -22.34 5.23 -2.01
N GLY A 21 -21.85 4.08 -1.51
CA GLY A 21 -22.68 2.97 -1.06
C GLY A 21 -23.47 2.26 -2.18
N ARG A 22 -23.11 2.50 -3.46
CA ARG A 22 -23.80 1.93 -4.63
C ARG A 22 -23.35 0.51 -4.96
N ARG A 23 -22.47 -0.07 -4.14
CA ARG A 23 -22.01 -1.45 -4.25
C ARG A 23 -22.21 -2.13 -2.91
N PRO A 24 -22.78 -3.35 -2.88
CA PRO A 24 -22.81 -4.15 -1.67
C PRO A 24 -21.37 -4.49 -1.29
N ILE A 25 -21.01 -4.19 -0.04
CA ILE A 25 -19.69 -4.39 0.53
C ILE A 25 -19.87 -5.44 1.62
N VAL A 26 -19.31 -6.63 1.39
CA VAL A 26 -19.31 -7.72 2.38
C VAL A 26 -18.14 -7.51 3.35
N ASP A 27 -16.97 -7.11 2.82
CA ASP A 27 -15.72 -6.85 3.54
C ASP A 27 -15.05 -5.56 3.04
N VAL A 28 -13.93 -5.15 3.65
CA VAL A 28 -13.18 -3.94 3.24
C VAL A 28 -12.82 -3.99 1.74
N PRO A 29 -13.30 -3.04 0.91
CA PRO A 29 -13.10 -3.11 -0.53
C PRO A 29 -11.69 -2.65 -0.92
N TYR A 30 -10.87 -3.56 -1.45
CA TYR A 30 -9.56 -3.25 -2.03
C TYR A 30 -9.58 -3.24 -3.55
N TYR A 31 -8.79 -2.35 -4.13
CA TYR A 31 -8.60 -2.23 -5.57
C TYR A 31 -7.10 -2.26 -5.90
N VAL A 32 -6.68 -3.23 -6.71
CA VAL A 32 -5.29 -3.34 -7.16
C VAL A 32 -5.18 -2.83 -8.60
N PHE A 33 -4.33 -1.84 -8.82
CA PHE A 33 -4.00 -1.33 -10.15
C PHE A 33 -2.56 -1.72 -10.51
N THR A 34 -2.41 -2.73 -11.35
CA THR A 34 -1.11 -3.18 -11.87
C THR A 34 -0.68 -2.31 -13.03
N TYR A 35 0.60 -2.01 -13.20
CA TYR A 35 1.10 -1.23 -14.33
C TYR A 35 2.49 -1.70 -14.74
N ASP A 36 2.91 -1.37 -15.96
CA ASP A 36 4.26 -1.61 -16.45
C ASP A 36 5.26 -0.76 -15.64
N PRO A 37 6.34 -1.32 -15.06
CA PRO A 37 7.31 -0.54 -14.27
C PRO A 37 7.87 0.69 -14.98
N GLY A 38 7.99 0.66 -16.32
CA GLY A 38 8.42 1.82 -17.11
C GLY A 38 7.45 3.02 -17.07
N LEU A 39 6.23 2.81 -16.57
CA LEU A 39 5.19 3.83 -16.41
C LEU A 39 5.05 4.34 -14.97
N GLU A 40 5.93 3.95 -14.04
CA GLU A 40 5.88 4.31 -12.61
C GLU A 40 5.66 5.81 -12.40
N LEU A 41 6.43 6.68 -13.07
CA LEU A 41 6.32 8.13 -12.89
C LEU A 41 4.97 8.68 -13.35
N ILE A 42 4.41 8.13 -14.43
CA ILE A 42 3.08 8.50 -14.92
C ILE A 42 2.03 8.02 -13.92
N CYS A 43 2.14 6.78 -13.46
CA CYS A 43 1.23 6.19 -12.48
C CYS A 43 1.17 7.04 -11.19
N LEU A 44 2.33 7.41 -10.63
CA LEU A 44 2.40 8.25 -9.44
C LEU A 44 1.75 9.62 -9.63
N ARG A 45 1.94 10.25 -10.80
CA ARG A 45 1.27 11.51 -11.13
C ARG A 45 -0.24 11.32 -11.19
N GLU A 46 -0.72 10.29 -11.86
CA GLU A 46 -2.15 10.04 -12.04
C GLU A 46 -2.84 9.70 -10.70
N PHE A 47 -2.18 8.98 -9.79
CA PHE A 47 -2.68 8.74 -8.43
C PHE A 47 -2.68 10.01 -7.57
N LYS A 48 -1.70 10.91 -7.75
CA LYS A 48 -1.73 12.23 -7.11
C LYS A 48 -2.89 13.08 -7.62
N ASP A 49 -3.14 13.07 -8.92
CA ASP A 49 -4.26 13.78 -9.51
C ASP A 49 -5.60 13.16 -9.09
N LEU A 50 -5.68 11.83 -9.00
CA LEU A 50 -6.84 11.12 -8.47
C LEU A 50 -7.12 11.52 -7.01
N HIS A 51 -6.10 11.56 -6.17
CA HIS A 51 -6.22 12.02 -4.78
C HIS A 51 -6.86 13.42 -4.69
N ALA A 52 -6.37 14.36 -5.52
CA ALA A 52 -6.94 15.70 -5.58
C ALA A 52 -8.41 15.69 -6.06
N ARG A 53 -8.74 14.91 -7.10
CA ARG A 53 -10.12 14.79 -7.62
C ARG A 53 -11.07 14.18 -6.59
N LEU A 54 -10.64 13.15 -5.85
CA LEU A 54 -11.43 12.53 -4.78
C LEU A 54 -11.77 13.54 -3.69
N ARG A 55 -10.79 14.33 -3.23
CA ARG A 55 -11.01 15.37 -2.21
C ARG A 55 -11.93 16.48 -2.71
N GLN A 56 -11.81 16.91 -3.97
CA GLN A 56 -12.72 17.88 -4.57
C GLN A 56 -14.16 17.38 -4.62
N LYS A 57 -14.36 16.06 -4.76
CA LYS A 57 -15.68 15.40 -4.73
C LYS A 57 -16.18 15.12 -3.30
N GLY A 58 -15.50 15.62 -2.27
CA GLY A 58 -15.89 15.45 -0.86
C GLY A 58 -15.50 14.12 -0.24
N VAL A 59 -14.72 13.28 -0.93
CA VAL A 59 -14.22 12.01 -0.39
C VAL A 59 -13.04 12.28 0.54
N GLN A 60 -13.03 11.65 1.72
CA GLN A 60 -11.86 11.68 2.60
C GLN A 60 -10.77 10.78 2.03
N ALA A 61 -9.89 11.35 1.21
CA ALA A 61 -8.80 10.58 0.58
C ALA A 61 -7.45 10.90 1.20
N GLU A 62 -6.67 9.85 1.49
CA GLU A 62 -5.27 9.91 1.93
C GLU A 62 -4.39 9.11 0.98
N CYS A 63 -3.13 9.49 0.85
CA CYS A 63 -2.17 8.84 -0.05
C CYS A 63 -0.91 8.50 0.73
N PHE A 64 -0.56 7.21 0.77
CA PHE A 64 0.54 6.68 1.56
C PHE A 64 1.55 5.96 0.67
N SER A 65 2.83 6.24 0.89
CA SER A 65 3.94 5.56 0.22
C SER A 65 4.33 4.32 1.01
N LEU A 66 4.09 3.13 0.45
CA LEU A 66 4.53 1.87 1.05
C LEU A 66 6.06 1.76 1.11
N ALA A 67 6.77 2.42 0.19
CA ALA A 67 8.23 2.51 0.26
C ALA A 67 8.69 3.27 1.52
N GLN A 68 8.00 4.36 1.86
CA GLN A 68 8.33 5.12 3.08
C GLN A 68 7.98 4.31 4.32
N TRP A 69 6.81 3.67 4.33
CA TRP A 69 6.42 2.82 5.46
C TRP A 69 7.38 1.66 5.68
N MET A 70 7.87 1.05 4.60
CA MET A 70 8.91 0.03 4.69
C MET A 70 10.17 0.57 5.37
N ILE A 71 10.67 1.74 4.96
CA ILE A 71 11.86 2.35 5.57
C ILE A 71 11.64 2.63 7.05
N ASP A 72 10.53 3.29 7.40
CA ASP A 72 10.21 3.63 8.79
C ASP A 72 10.08 2.36 9.66
N THR A 73 9.50 1.28 9.11
CA THR A 73 9.38 0.00 9.83
C THR A 73 10.74 -0.67 9.98
N LEU A 74 11.59 -0.66 8.95
CA LEU A 74 12.97 -1.19 9.04
C LEU A 74 13.79 -0.45 10.09
N GLU A 75 13.66 0.87 10.15
CA GLU A 75 14.31 1.70 11.16
C GLU A 75 13.80 1.37 12.57
N ALA A 76 12.49 1.26 12.75
CA ALA A 76 11.89 0.88 14.04
C ALA A 76 12.30 -0.53 14.52
N LEU A 77 12.58 -1.44 13.59
CA LEU A 77 13.08 -2.79 13.88
C LEU A 77 14.59 -2.84 14.17
N GLY A 78 15.32 -1.72 14.02
CA GLY A 78 16.77 -1.67 14.14
C GLY A 78 17.50 -2.36 12.98
N CYS A 79 16.80 -2.63 11.87
CA CYS A 79 17.37 -3.33 10.71
C CYS A 79 18.37 -2.47 9.91
N LEU A 80 18.37 -1.15 10.14
CA LEU A 80 19.27 -0.21 9.50
C LEU A 80 20.56 0.03 10.31
N ASP A 81 20.72 -0.63 11.45
CA ASP A 81 21.87 -0.49 12.34
C ASP A 81 23.04 -1.41 11.93
N GLU A 82 24.28 -1.01 12.24
CA GLU A 82 25.48 -1.82 11.96
C GLU A 82 25.47 -3.19 12.66
N SER A 83 24.83 -3.27 13.83
CA SER A 83 24.67 -4.52 14.60
C SER A 83 23.80 -5.55 13.87
N PHE A 84 22.81 -5.08 13.12
CA PHE A 84 21.95 -5.93 12.30
C PHE A 84 22.73 -6.50 11.10
N ALA A 85 23.58 -5.69 10.45
CA ALA A 85 24.41 -6.15 9.35
C ALA A 85 25.37 -7.30 9.73
N ALA A 86 25.86 -7.32 10.98
CA ALA A 86 26.66 -8.44 11.50
C ALA A 86 25.82 -9.71 11.70
N SER A 87 24.57 -9.55 12.15
CA SER A 87 23.61 -10.65 12.35
C SER A 87 23.16 -11.25 11.02
N GLU A 88 22.86 -10.42 10.02
CA GLU A 88 22.50 -10.85 8.66
C GLU A 88 23.61 -11.70 8.02
N LYS A 89 24.86 -11.27 8.16
CA LYS A 89 26.03 -12.03 7.64
C LYS A 89 26.16 -13.41 8.26
N SER A 90 25.78 -13.55 9.53
CA SER A 90 25.94 -14.78 10.29
C SER A 90 24.77 -15.75 10.10
N ASN A 91 23.55 -15.24 9.89
CA ASN A 91 22.35 -16.08 9.78
C ASN A 91 21.30 -15.52 8.80
N ARG A 92 21.72 -15.32 7.56
CA ARG A 92 20.92 -14.67 6.50
C ARG A 92 19.53 -15.27 6.28
N LYS A 93 19.40 -16.60 6.33
CA LYS A 93 18.12 -17.27 6.05
C LYS A 93 17.09 -16.96 7.13
N MET A 94 17.47 -17.12 8.40
CA MET A 94 16.59 -16.82 9.53
C MET A 94 16.22 -15.33 9.56
N VAL A 95 17.20 -14.46 9.33
CA VAL A 95 16.97 -13.01 9.27
C VAL A 95 16.01 -12.64 8.14
N ALA A 96 16.09 -13.27 6.97
CA ALA A 96 15.17 -13.01 5.87
C ALA A 96 13.72 -13.44 6.19
N GLU A 97 13.54 -14.64 6.78
CA GLU A 97 12.23 -15.16 7.18
C GLU A 97 11.59 -14.31 8.28
N ASP A 98 12.38 -13.89 9.27
CA ASP A 98 11.91 -12.99 10.32
C ASP A 98 11.60 -11.60 9.76
N LEU A 99 12.47 -11.06 8.90
CA LEU A 99 12.28 -9.74 8.32
C LEU A 99 10.99 -9.64 7.51
N GLU A 100 10.69 -10.63 6.66
CA GLU A 100 9.44 -10.64 5.89
C GLU A 100 8.21 -10.56 6.82
N ARG A 101 8.20 -11.38 7.87
CA ARG A 101 7.10 -11.43 8.83
C ARG A 101 6.97 -10.13 9.63
N GLU A 102 8.04 -9.66 10.25
CA GLU A 102 8.03 -8.46 11.09
C GLU A 102 7.72 -7.20 10.27
N LEU A 103 8.26 -7.10 9.05
CA LEU A 103 8.00 -5.98 8.14
C LEU A 103 6.55 -5.97 7.66
N ALA A 104 6.00 -7.12 7.28
CA ALA A 104 4.59 -7.23 6.91
C ALA A 104 3.67 -6.85 8.08
N GLN A 105 3.93 -7.36 9.29
CA GLN A 105 3.17 -7.01 10.49
C GLN A 105 3.27 -5.53 10.84
N GLY A 106 4.46 -4.93 10.76
CA GLY A 106 4.66 -3.50 11.02
C GLY A 106 3.90 -2.62 10.05
N ILE A 107 3.91 -2.95 8.75
CA ILE A 107 3.16 -2.23 7.72
C ILE A 107 1.64 -2.35 7.95
N VAL A 108 1.14 -3.55 8.24
CA VAL A 108 -0.30 -3.79 8.49
C VAL A 108 -0.75 -3.10 9.77
N SER A 109 0.03 -3.19 10.84
CA SER A 109 -0.25 -2.49 12.10
C SER A 109 -0.41 -0.98 11.88
N ARG A 110 0.51 -0.38 11.12
CA ARG A 110 0.43 1.04 10.76
C ARG A 110 -0.79 1.37 9.91
N LEU A 111 -1.12 0.52 8.94
CA LEU A 111 -2.33 0.70 8.12
C LEU A 111 -3.59 0.66 8.98
N THR A 112 -3.73 -0.36 9.84
CA THR A 112 -4.87 -0.53 10.74
C THR A 112 -5.00 0.63 11.70
N GLN A 113 -3.90 1.12 12.27
CA GLN A 113 -3.91 2.32 13.13
C GLN A 113 -4.32 3.58 12.36
N THR A 114 -3.85 3.74 11.13
CA THR A 114 -4.17 4.91 10.28
C THR A 114 -5.64 4.92 9.88
N LEU A 115 -6.22 3.74 9.65
CA LEU A 115 -7.62 3.56 9.24
C LEU A 115 -8.57 3.32 10.42
N ALA A 116 -8.06 3.27 11.65
CA ALA A 116 -8.88 3.04 12.83
C ALA A 116 -9.97 4.10 12.96
N GLY A 117 -11.23 3.66 13.08
CA GLY A 117 -12.39 4.54 13.21
C GLY A 117 -12.80 5.27 11.92
N ARG A 118 -12.17 4.96 10.77
CA ARG A 118 -12.63 5.42 9.45
C ARG A 118 -13.75 4.52 8.94
N ASP A 119 -14.73 5.10 8.27
CA ASP A 119 -15.79 4.36 7.59
C ASP A 119 -15.49 4.20 6.09
N VAL A 120 -16.43 3.60 5.36
CA VAL A 120 -16.34 3.34 3.91
C VAL A 120 -16.28 4.64 3.08
N SER A 121 -16.58 5.81 3.66
CA SER A 121 -16.43 7.10 2.97
C SER A 121 -14.97 7.54 2.85
N HIS A 122 -14.07 6.87 3.57
CA HIS A 122 -12.64 7.11 3.54
C HIS A 122 -11.93 6.24 2.49
N CYS A 123 -10.99 6.84 1.76
CA CYS A 123 -10.22 6.17 0.71
C CYS A 123 -8.72 6.30 0.98
N ALA A 124 -8.06 5.19 1.28
CA ALA A 124 -6.61 5.10 1.37
C ALA A 124 -6.01 4.67 0.01
N LEU A 125 -5.15 5.51 -0.55
CA LEU A 125 -4.36 5.20 -1.74
C LEU A 125 -2.98 4.74 -1.30
N LEU A 126 -2.68 3.46 -1.50
CA LEU A 126 -1.37 2.88 -1.20
C LEU A 126 -0.52 2.84 -2.48
N ILE A 127 0.47 3.71 -2.57
CA ILE A 127 1.37 3.82 -3.73
C ILE A 127 2.72 3.16 -3.43
N ARG A 128 3.53 2.92 -4.47
CA ARG A 128 4.88 2.33 -4.37
C ARG A 128 4.89 0.92 -3.79
N ALA A 129 3.82 0.14 -3.96
CA ALA A 129 3.74 -1.24 -3.49
C ALA A 129 4.86 -2.13 -4.07
N GLY A 130 5.31 -1.83 -5.30
CA GLY A 130 6.44 -2.53 -5.92
C GLY A 130 7.77 -2.36 -5.19
N SER A 131 7.93 -1.34 -4.36
CA SER A 131 9.15 -1.15 -3.55
C SER A 131 9.27 -2.14 -2.38
N LEU A 132 8.19 -2.85 -2.04
CA LEU A 132 8.20 -3.88 -1.00
C LEU A 132 8.92 -5.15 -1.44
N PHE A 133 8.96 -5.43 -2.74
CA PHE A 133 9.68 -6.59 -3.27
C PHE A 133 11.20 -6.35 -3.22
N PRO A 134 12.02 -7.35 -2.80
CA PRO A 134 11.67 -8.75 -2.52
C PRO A 134 11.33 -9.06 -1.06
N PHE A 135 11.18 -8.07 -0.18
CA PHE A 135 11.05 -8.27 1.26
C PHE A 135 9.65 -8.65 1.70
N VAL A 136 8.61 -8.09 1.07
CA VAL A 136 7.20 -8.39 1.37
C VAL A 136 6.38 -8.46 0.10
N HIS A 137 5.56 -9.50 -0.03
CA HIS A 137 4.57 -9.61 -1.09
C HIS A 137 3.27 -8.86 -0.73
N VAL A 138 2.70 -8.14 -1.69
CA VAL A 138 1.42 -7.42 -1.50
C VAL A 138 0.29 -8.36 -1.11
N SER A 139 0.28 -9.59 -1.60
CA SER A 139 -0.69 -10.61 -1.20
C SER A 139 -0.63 -10.91 0.29
N THR A 140 0.58 -10.97 0.88
CA THR A 140 0.77 -11.18 2.32
C THR A 140 0.14 -10.03 3.12
N LEU A 141 0.31 -8.78 2.66
CA LEU A 141 -0.33 -7.64 3.30
C LEU A 141 -1.86 -7.73 3.23
N LEU A 142 -2.42 -8.08 2.07
CA LEU A 142 -3.87 -8.18 1.89
C LEU A 142 -4.47 -9.28 2.78
N SER A 143 -3.85 -10.46 2.84
CA SER A 143 -4.31 -11.54 3.71
C SER A 143 -4.29 -11.16 5.19
N LEU A 144 -3.25 -10.44 5.65
CA LEU A 144 -3.16 -9.96 7.03
C LEU A 144 -4.19 -8.86 7.37
N ILE A 145 -4.71 -8.14 6.37
CA ILE A 145 -5.76 -7.14 6.55
C ILE A 145 -7.14 -7.80 6.65
N GLU A 146 -7.37 -8.89 5.90
CA GLU A 146 -8.63 -9.63 5.89
C GLU A 146 -8.85 -10.47 7.16
N GLY A 147 -7.77 -10.96 7.79
CA GLY A 147 -7.82 -11.77 9.01
C GLY A 147 -7.60 -13.25 8.75
#